data_AF-A0A1G7WG61-F1
#
_entry.id   AF-A0A1G7WG61-F1
#
_cell.length_a   1.000
_cell.length_b   1.000
_cell.length_c   1.000
_cell.angle_alpha   90.00
_cell.angle_beta   90.00
_cell.angle_gamma   90.00
#
_symmetry.space_group_name_H-M   'P 1'
#
loop_
_entity.id
_entity.type
_entity.pdbx_description
1 polymer ?
#
loop_
_entity_poly.entity_id
_entity_poly.type
_entity_poly.pdbx_seq_one_letter_code
_entity_poly.pdbx_strand_id
1 'polypeptide(L)'
;MSSQSRIMSQESIEEFLFQVREKNKHLAITGILLLIQGKFVQYIEGPAEEIDKVYQSISKDKRHTDMILLDSGDLNERQFKNWSMAYKEVNNKQIKAIVGKEDLSLEDAFLKGKDVKNHPVLSVLYDFVKMLSS
;
A
#
# COMPACT_ATOMS: atom_id res chain seq x y z
N MET A 1 2.69 -5.54 -2.31
CA MET A 1 3.81 -5.04 -1.49
C MET A 1 5.08 -5.07 -2.30
N SER A 2 6.01 -4.14 -2.10
CA SER A 2 7.33 -4.14 -2.77
C SER A 2 8.37 -3.39 -1.95
N SER A 3 9.65 -3.56 -2.27
CA SER A 3 10.79 -2.85 -1.69
C SER A 3 11.06 -1.57 -2.45
N GLN A 4 11.27 -0.44 -1.78
CA GLN A 4 11.75 0.76 -2.44
C GLN A 4 13.18 0.55 -2.94
N SER A 5 13.44 0.84 -4.22
CA SER A 5 14.76 0.59 -4.83
C SER A 5 15.85 1.56 -4.34
N ARG A 6 15.43 2.74 -3.87
CA ARG A 6 16.28 3.77 -3.27
C ARG A 6 15.45 4.66 -2.36
N ILE A 7 16.04 5.18 -1.30
CA ILE A 7 15.36 6.17 -0.45
C ILE A 7 14.94 7.37 -1.30
N MET A 8 13.65 7.70 -1.28
CA MET A 8 13.10 8.86 -1.99
C MET A 8 12.95 10.03 -1.02
N SER A 9 13.23 11.25 -1.49
CA SER A 9 12.93 12.46 -0.74
C SER A 9 11.42 12.67 -0.62
N GLN A 10 11.00 13.44 0.38
CA GLN A 10 9.60 13.82 0.55
C GLN A 10 9.04 14.50 -0.72
N GLU A 11 9.79 15.44 -1.30
CA GLU A 11 9.43 16.12 -2.55
C GLU A 11 9.22 15.13 -3.70
N SER A 12 10.13 14.18 -3.88
CA SER A 12 10.02 13.16 -4.93
C SER A 12 8.80 12.24 -4.74
N ILE A 13 8.44 11.96 -3.49
CA ILE A 13 7.22 11.21 -3.16
C ILE A 13 5.97 12.04 -3.49
N GLU A 14 5.96 13.33 -3.15
CA GLU A 14 4.84 14.22 -3.43
C GLU A 14 4.58 14.40 -4.93
N GLU A 15 5.63 14.62 -5.72
CA GLU A 15 5.55 14.67 -7.19
C GLU A 15 5.02 13.36 -7.79
N PHE A 16 5.53 12.23 -7.29
CA PHE A 16 5.05 10.92 -7.71
C PHE A 16 3.56 10.72 -7.38
N LEU A 17 3.14 11.07 -6.17
CA LEU A 17 1.76 10.94 -5.73
C LEU A 17 0.82 11.83 -6.53
N PHE A 18 1.27 13.03 -6.93
CA PHE A 18 0.50 13.89 -7.82
C PHE A 18 0.16 13.17 -9.13
N GLN A 19 1.17 12.60 -9.79
CA GLN A 19 0.97 11.84 -11.04
C GLN A 19 0.08 10.61 -10.85
N VAL A 20 0.27 9.87 -9.76
CA VAL A 20 -0.56 8.70 -9.44
C VAL A 20 -2.02 9.09 -9.22
N ARG A 21 -2.29 10.16 -8.48
CA ARG A 21 -3.66 10.61 -8.21
C ARG A 21 -4.38 11.04 -9.48
N GLU A 22 -3.71 11.80 -10.35
CA GLU A 22 -4.30 12.22 -11.63
C GLU A 22 -4.60 11.01 -12.52
N LYS A 23 -3.65 10.09 -12.68
CA LYS A 23 -3.86 8.84 -13.41
C LYS A 23 -5.02 8.04 -12.83
N ASN A 24 -5.05 7.85 -11.51
CA ASN A 24 -6.08 7.05 -10.86
C ASN A 24 -7.48 7.65 -11.02
N LYS A 25 -7.63 8.98 -10.97
CA LYS A 25 -8.91 9.65 -11.26
C LYS A 25 -9.43 9.30 -12.65
N HIS A 26 -8.58 9.35 -13.68
CA HIS A 26 -8.98 9.03 -15.06
C HIS A 26 -9.40 7.56 -15.23
N LEU A 27 -8.81 6.65 -14.46
CA LEU A 27 -9.09 5.22 -14.52
C LEU A 27 -10.17 4.78 -13.52
N ALA A 28 -10.81 5.72 -12.81
CA ALA A 28 -11.73 5.46 -11.70
C ALA A 28 -11.14 4.49 -10.65
N ILE A 29 -9.84 4.62 -10.37
CA ILE A 29 -9.13 3.86 -9.35
C ILE A 29 -9.07 4.65 -8.06
N THR A 30 -9.30 3.95 -6.96
CA THR A 30 -9.17 4.46 -5.59
C THR A 30 -8.26 3.56 -4.78
N GLY A 31 -7.73 4.05 -3.66
CA GLY A 31 -6.91 3.21 -2.80
C GLY A 31 -5.99 3.98 -1.85
N ILE A 32 -5.03 3.23 -1.30
CA ILE A 32 -4.02 3.74 -0.36
C ILE A 32 -2.63 3.17 -0.69
N LEU A 33 -1.62 4.01 -0.50
CA LEU A 33 -0.21 3.66 -0.52
C LEU A 33 0.42 3.95 0.85
N LEU A 34 0.96 2.92 1.48
CA LEU A 34 1.73 3.05 2.72
C LEU A 34 3.22 2.87 2.41
N LEU A 35 4.06 3.73 3.00
CA LEU A 35 5.50 3.55 3.04
C LEU A 35 5.89 3.13 4.46
N ILE A 36 6.38 1.90 4.61
CA ILE A 36 6.67 1.27 5.90
C ILE A 36 8.10 0.75 5.87
N GLN A 37 9.03 1.41 6.55
CA GLN A 37 10.46 1.00 6.60
C GLN A 37 11.06 0.71 5.21
N GLY A 38 10.79 1.58 4.23
CA GLY A 38 11.27 1.38 2.85
C GLY A 38 10.52 0.29 2.06
N LYS A 39 9.39 -0.22 2.56
CA LYS A 39 8.46 -1.07 1.80
C LYS A 39 7.22 -0.29 1.38
N PHE A 40 6.82 -0.44 0.13
CA PHE A 40 5.52 0.01 -0.35
C PHE A 40 4.46 -1.05 -0.11
N VAL A 41 3.36 -0.66 0.51
CA VAL A 41 2.16 -1.48 0.65
C VAL A 41 1.03 -0.72 -0.01
N GLN A 42 0.54 -1.25 -1.11
CA GLN A 42 -0.46 -0.59 -1.93
C GLN A 42 -1.71 -1.45 -2.00
N TYR A 43 -2.85 -0.80 -1.84
CA TYR A 43 -4.18 -1.35 -2.06
C TYR A 43 -4.91 -0.47 -3.06
N ILE A 44 -5.53 -1.07 -4.07
CA ILE A 44 -6.23 -0.40 -5.15
C ILE A 44 -7.56 -1.09 -5.45
N GLU A 45 -8.57 -0.31 -5.81
CA GLU A 45 -9.91 -0.75 -6.16
C GLU A 45 -10.39 0.02 -7.39
N GLY A 46 -11.12 -0.66 -8.27
CA GLY A 46 -11.57 -0.08 -9.52
C GLY A 46 -12.13 -1.13 -10.48
N PRO A 47 -12.48 -0.72 -11.71
CA PRO A 47 -12.86 -1.67 -12.76
C PRO A 47 -11.74 -2.69 -13.00
N ALA A 48 -12.09 -3.96 -13.16
CA ALA A 48 -11.10 -5.06 -13.30
C ALA A 48 -10.06 -4.81 -14.40
N GLU A 49 -10.49 -4.35 -15.58
CA GLU A 49 -9.60 -4.04 -16.69
C GLU A 49 -8.61 -2.91 -16.38
N GLU A 50 -9.02 -1.94 -15.58
CA GLU A 50 -8.17 -0.81 -15.18
C GLU A 50 -7.20 -1.21 -14.06
N ILE A 51 -7.63 -2.10 -13.16
CA ILE A 51 -6.77 -2.71 -12.14
C ILE A 51 -5.62 -3.45 -12.81
N ASP A 52 -5.89 -4.26 -13.83
CA ASP A 52 -4.84 -4.99 -14.55
C ASP A 52 -3.82 -4.05 -15.21
N LYS A 53 -4.28 -2.97 -15.84
CA LYS A 53 -3.40 -1.95 -16.45
C LYS A 53 -2.53 -1.26 -15.40
N VAL A 54 -3.11 -0.90 -14.26
CA VAL A 54 -2.36 -0.27 -13.16
C VAL A 54 -1.39 -1.26 -12.52
N TYR A 55 -1.80 -2.51 -12.30
CA TYR A 55 -0.93 -3.56 -11.77
C TYR A 55 0.28 -3.79 -12.68
N GLN A 56 0.08 -3.89 -14.00
CA GLN A 56 1.18 -4.00 -14.96
C GLN A 56 2.10 -2.77 -14.93
N SER A 57 1.52 -1.57 -14.86
CA SER A 57 2.29 -0.32 -14.74
C SER A 57 3.14 -0.31 -13.46
N ILE A 58 2.60 -0.76 -12.33
CA ILE A 58 3.33 -0.89 -11.07
C ILE A 58 4.44 -1.91 -11.23
N SER A 59 4.17 -3.11 -11.76
CA SER A 59 5.17 -4.19 -11.88
C SER A 59 6.44 -3.82 -12.67
N LYS A 60 6.35 -2.82 -13.55
CA LYS A 60 7.47 -2.33 -14.39
C LYS A 60 8.16 -1.08 -13.82
N ASP A 61 7.66 -0.54 -12.72
CA ASP A 61 8.15 0.70 -12.14
C ASP A 61 9.50 0.47 -11.43
N LYS A 62 10.54 1.16 -11.90
CA LYS A 62 11.91 1.02 -11.41
C LYS A 62 12.15 1.63 -10.02
N ARG A 63 11.14 2.28 -9.43
CA ARG A 63 11.23 2.82 -8.06
C ARG A 63 11.09 1.76 -6.99
N HIS A 64 10.67 0.53 -7.35
CA HIS A 64 10.57 -0.59 -6.43
C HIS A 64 11.03 -1.92 -7.04
N THR A 65 11.28 -2.89 -6.16
CA THR A 65 11.66 -4.28 -6.46
C THR A 65 10.88 -5.25 -5.59
N ASP A 66 11.04 -6.55 -5.81
CA ASP A 66 10.48 -7.61 -4.95
C ASP A 66 8.96 -7.49 -4.76
N MET A 67 8.26 -7.24 -5.86
CA MET A 67 6.81 -7.09 -5.83
C MET A 67 6.15 -8.43 -5.49
N ILE A 68 5.31 -8.41 -4.45
CA ILE A 68 4.54 -9.54 -3.95
C ILE A 68 3.06 -9.13 -3.92
N LEU A 69 2.22 -9.92 -4.57
CA LEU A 69 0.76 -9.82 -4.43
C LEU A 69 0.36 -10.50 -3.11
N LEU A 70 -0.25 -9.73 -2.20
CA LEU A 70 -0.65 -10.24 -0.88
C LEU A 70 -2.07 -10.81 -0.90
N ASP A 71 -2.98 -10.07 -1.53
CA ASP A 71 -4.39 -10.43 -1.65
C ASP A 71 -4.98 -9.79 -2.90
N SER A 72 -6.02 -10.42 -3.45
CA SER A 72 -6.79 -9.94 -4.60
C SER A 72 -8.14 -10.63 -4.65
N GLY A 73 -9.19 -9.88 -5.00
CA GLY A 73 -10.51 -10.44 -5.18
C GLY A 73 -11.53 -9.38 -5.54
N ASP A 74 -12.77 -9.82 -5.71
CA ASP A 74 -13.90 -8.95 -5.99
C ASP A 74 -14.44 -8.33 -4.70
N LEU A 75 -14.95 -7.11 -4.82
CA LEU A 75 -15.54 -6.35 -3.72
C LEU A 75 -16.93 -5.87 -4.13
N ASN A 76 -17.90 -6.06 -3.24
CA ASN A 76 -19.25 -5.52 -3.44
C ASN A 76 -19.26 -4.00 -3.36
N GLU A 77 -18.40 -3.43 -2.52
CA GLU A 77 -18.25 -1.98 -2.35
C GLU A 77 -16.79 -1.59 -2.13
N ARG A 78 -16.44 -0.41 -2.67
CA ARG A 78 -15.14 0.22 -2.45
C ARG A 78 -14.94 0.60 -0.99
N GLN A 79 -13.78 0.28 -0.44
CA GLN A 79 -13.33 0.70 0.88
C GLN A 79 -12.77 2.13 0.88
N PHE A 80 -12.26 2.62 -0.26
CA PHE A 80 -11.65 3.96 -0.37
C PHE A 80 -12.37 4.89 -1.36
N LYS A 81 -13.70 4.99 -1.28
CA LYS A 81 -14.54 5.74 -2.26
C LYS A 81 -14.06 7.18 -2.57
N ASN A 82 -13.46 7.88 -1.60
CA ASN A 82 -13.10 9.29 -1.72
C ASN A 82 -11.61 9.55 -2.05
N TRP A 83 -10.78 8.50 -2.17
CA TRP A 83 -9.34 8.66 -2.25
C TRP A 83 -8.80 8.03 -3.53
N SER A 84 -8.49 8.88 -4.53
CA SER A 84 -7.79 8.44 -5.75
C SER A 84 -6.47 7.74 -5.41
N MET A 85 -5.74 8.27 -4.42
CA MET A 85 -4.67 7.57 -3.72
C MET A 85 -4.36 8.28 -2.40
N ALA A 86 -4.81 7.72 -1.28
CA ALA A 86 -4.34 8.10 0.04
C ALA A 86 -2.84 7.73 0.17
N TYR A 87 -2.08 8.51 0.92
CA TYR A 87 -0.67 8.20 1.20
C TYR A 87 -0.36 8.40 2.67
N LYS A 88 0.40 7.45 3.24
CA LYS A 88 0.94 7.61 4.58
C LYS A 88 2.30 6.94 4.71
N GLU A 89 3.27 7.68 5.22
CA GLU A 89 4.48 7.08 5.77
C GLU A 89 4.21 6.62 7.21
N VAL A 90 4.46 5.35 7.49
CA VAL A 90 4.19 4.73 8.79
C VAL A 90 5.51 4.44 9.49
N ASN A 91 5.72 5.11 10.61
CA ASN A 91 6.91 4.89 11.43
C ASN A 91 6.73 3.74 12.43
N ASN A 92 7.83 3.31 13.03
CA ASN A 92 7.86 2.18 13.98
C ASN A 92 6.90 2.36 15.16
N LYS A 93 6.69 3.59 15.64
CA LYS A 93 5.80 3.87 16.79
C LYS A 93 4.34 3.56 16.44
N GLN A 94 3.91 3.94 15.23
CA GLN A 94 2.55 3.67 14.76
C GLN A 94 2.31 2.17 14.55
N ILE A 95 3.29 1.45 13.99
CA ILE A 95 3.14 0.00 13.80
C ILE A 95 3.06 -0.74 15.13
N LYS A 96 3.87 -0.36 16.13
CA LYS A 96 3.82 -0.96 17.47
C LYS A 96 2.44 -0.80 18.12
N ALA A 97 1.81 0.37 17.96
CA ALA A 97 0.47 0.62 18.47
C ALA A 97 -0.60 -0.26 17.80
N ILE A 98 -0.45 -0.55 16.50
CA ILE A 98 -1.40 -1.35 15.71
C ILE A 98 -1.23 -2.85 15.97
N VAL A 99 0.02 -3.34 15.92
CA VAL A 99 0.31 -4.78 16.04
C VAL A 99 0.23 -5.26 17.50
N GLY A 100 0.27 -4.35 18.48
CA GLY A 100 0.06 -4.67 19.89
C GLY A 100 1.12 -5.58 20.51
N LYS A 101 2.23 -5.84 19.81
CA LYS A 101 3.33 -6.68 20.30
C LYS A 101 4.55 -5.81 20.56
N GLU A 102 4.94 -5.70 21.82
CA GLU A 102 6.09 -4.89 22.25
C GLU A 102 7.43 -5.42 21.71
N ASP A 103 7.51 -6.73 21.42
CA ASP A 103 8.73 -7.47 21.07
C ASP A 103 8.79 -8.04 19.65
N LEU A 104 7.81 -7.78 18.77
CA LEU A 104 7.98 -8.16 17.37
C LEU A 104 8.98 -7.22 16.69
N SER A 105 10.12 -7.77 16.28
CA SER A 105 10.93 -7.14 15.24
C SER A 105 10.03 -6.94 14.02
N LEU A 106 9.87 -5.68 13.62
CA LEU A 106 9.10 -5.30 12.44
C LEU A 106 9.65 -5.99 11.18
N GLU A 107 10.96 -6.26 11.15
CA GLU A 107 11.58 -7.07 10.12
C GLU A 107 11.06 -8.51 10.14
N ASP A 108 10.93 -9.14 11.30
CA ASP A 108 10.44 -10.52 11.38
C ASP A 108 8.95 -10.63 11.04
N ALA A 109 8.14 -9.66 11.49
CA ALA A 109 6.70 -9.64 11.24
C ALA A 109 6.34 -9.32 9.78
N PHE A 110 7.06 -8.38 9.14
CA PHE A 110 6.70 -7.86 7.81
C PHE A 110 7.65 -8.29 6.69
N LEU A 111 8.90 -8.64 6.98
CA LEU A 111 9.90 -9.00 5.97
C LEU A 111 10.15 -10.51 5.90
N LYS A 112 9.92 -11.25 7.00
CA LYS A 112 10.05 -12.72 7.04
C LYS A 112 8.72 -13.47 7.02
N GLY A 113 7.59 -12.76 6.96
CA GLY A 113 6.27 -13.36 6.83
C GLY A 113 6.19 -14.17 5.54
N LYS A 114 6.22 -15.51 5.65
CA LYS A 114 6.07 -16.42 4.50
C LYS A 114 4.61 -16.66 4.13
N ASP A 115 3.69 -16.38 5.06
CA ASP A 115 2.26 -16.49 4.82
C ASP A 115 1.75 -15.19 4.21
N VAL A 116 1.58 -15.23 2.88
CA VAL A 116 1.10 -14.12 2.07
C VAL A 116 -0.37 -13.80 2.37
N LYS A 117 -1.19 -14.82 2.69
CA LYS A 117 -2.63 -14.66 2.94
C LYS A 117 -2.91 -14.09 4.33
N ASN A 118 -2.10 -14.44 5.32
CA ASN A 118 -2.23 -13.93 6.69
C ASN A 118 -1.12 -12.93 7.03
N HIS A 119 -0.60 -12.22 6.02
CA HIS A 119 0.52 -11.32 6.24
C HIS A 119 0.14 -10.19 7.20
N PRO A 120 0.90 -9.93 8.28
CA PRO A 120 0.55 -8.93 9.30
C PRO A 120 0.31 -7.51 8.77
N VAL A 121 0.85 -7.21 7.59
CA VAL A 121 0.64 -5.94 6.89
C VAL A 121 -0.79 -5.71 6.43
N LEU A 122 -1.56 -6.76 6.20
CA LEU A 122 -2.98 -6.64 5.88
C LEU A 122 -3.74 -6.09 7.08
N SER A 123 -3.42 -6.52 8.31
CA SER A 123 -3.99 -5.95 9.54
C SER A 123 -3.70 -4.46 9.67
N VAL A 124 -2.44 -4.04 9.41
CA VAL A 124 -2.07 -2.62 9.40
C VAL A 124 -2.87 -1.85 8.36
N LEU A 125 -2.97 -2.39 7.15
CA LEU A 125 -3.74 -1.76 6.08
C LEU A 125 -5.20 -1.57 6.47
N TYR A 126 -5.86 -2.62 6.97
CA TYR A 126 -7.26 -2.56 7.38
C TYR A 126 -7.52 -1.64 8.57
N ASP A 127 -6.60 -1.55 9.53
CA ASP A 127 -6.76 -0.61 10.64
C ASP A 127 -6.60 0.85 10.18
N PHE A 128 -5.70 1.12 9.22
CA PHE A 128 -5.62 2.42 8.57
C PHE A 128 -6.88 2.74 7.76
N VAL A 129 -7.47 1.76 7.06
CA VAL A 129 -8.77 1.92 6.38
C VAL A 129 -9.81 2.39 7.38
N LYS A 130 -9.96 1.65 8.48
CA LYS A 130 -10.96 1.95 9.52
C LYS A 130 -10.77 3.36 10.08
N MET A 131 -9.55 3.73 10.45
CA MET A 131 -9.22 5.04 11.01
C MET A 131 -9.51 6.20 10.04
N LEU A 132 -9.37 5.99 8.74
CA LEU A 132 -9.62 7.02 7.71
C LEU A 132 -11.09 7.05 7.23
N SER A 133 -11.85 6.01 7.53
CA SER A 133 -13.27 5.87 7.17
C SER A 133 -14.25 6.36 8.24
N SER A 134 -13.77 6.57 9.47
CA SER A 134 -14.47 7.17 10.61
C SER A 134 -14.25 8.68 10.69
#